data_AF-A0A7C1YUN8-F1
#
_entry.id   AF-A0A7C1YUN8-F1
#
_cell.length_a   1.000
_cell.length_b   1.000
_cell.length_c   1.000
_cell.angle_alpha   90.00
_cell.angle_beta   90.00
_cell.angle_gamma   90.00
#
_symmetry.space_group_name_H-M   'P 1'
#
loop_
_entity.id
_entity.type
_entity.pdbx_description
1 polymer ?
#
loop_
_entity_poly.entity_id
_entity_poly.type
_entity_poly.pdbx_seq_one_letter_code
_entity_poly.pdbx_strand_id
1 'polypeptide(L)'
;MKRGSTIKHETDKKLILERKMVTRRYVLELDRERCIGCQIGPLVCLKEAITHVEGEIAGGRLAKRPSADIDPHKCVFCGMCEVMCPKNAITLTINGKRENPVLVHEAFPDLIQSTTFDKERFDWSRKDFVIDNCPTDAISYDEEQDTLVVDDEHCIRCRQC
;
A
#
# COMPACT_ATOMS: atom_id res chain seq x y z
N MET A 1 -13.41 -18.43 -21.12
CA MET A 1 -12.51 -17.37 -20.60
C MET A 1 -11.49 -17.04 -21.68
N LYS A 2 -11.44 -15.79 -22.20
CA LYS A 2 -10.43 -15.40 -23.21
C LYS A 2 -9.05 -15.28 -22.52
N ARG A 3 -7.98 -15.78 -23.15
CA ARG A 3 -6.61 -15.60 -22.65
C ARG A 3 -6.33 -14.11 -22.43
N GLY A 4 -5.64 -13.76 -21.33
CA GLY A 4 -5.31 -12.37 -20.98
C GLY A 4 -6.45 -11.54 -20.36
N SER A 5 -7.61 -12.13 -20.09
CA SER A 5 -8.66 -11.44 -19.33
C SER A 5 -8.21 -11.21 -17.88
N THR A 6 -8.53 -10.04 -17.32
CA THR A 6 -8.36 -9.78 -15.89
C THR A 6 -9.45 -10.49 -15.10
N ILE A 7 -9.07 -11.13 -14.00
CA ILE A 7 -9.98 -11.74 -13.03
C ILE A 7 -9.93 -10.91 -11.75
N LYS A 8 -11.09 -10.58 -11.19
CA LYS A 8 -11.22 -9.92 -9.89
C LYS A 8 -11.59 -10.97 -8.84
N HIS A 9 -10.81 -11.05 -7.78
CA HIS A 9 -11.09 -11.82 -6.58
C HIS A 9 -11.33 -10.84 -5.43
N GLU A 10 -12.40 -11.05 -4.67
CA GLU A 10 -12.79 -10.12 -3.61
C GLU A 10 -13.17 -10.87 -2.33
N THR A 11 -12.72 -10.30 -1.22
CA THR A 11 -13.01 -10.72 0.15
C THR A 11 -13.24 -9.46 0.99
N ASP A 12 -13.71 -9.61 2.22
CA ASP A 12 -13.90 -8.47 3.13
C ASP A 12 -12.58 -7.73 3.42
N LYS A 13 -11.45 -8.43 3.35
CA LYS A 13 -10.12 -7.89 3.68
C LYS A 13 -9.31 -7.42 2.48
N LYS A 14 -9.54 -8.00 1.30
CA LYS A 14 -8.68 -7.80 0.13
C LYS A 14 -9.48 -7.81 -1.17
N LEU A 15 -9.02 -7.01 -2.12
CA LEU A 15 -9.42 -7.06 -3.53
C LEU A 15 -8.18 -7.34 -4.36
N ILE A 16 -8.21 -8.38 -5.18
CA ILE A 16 -7.09 -8.80 -6.03
C ILE A 16 -7.54 -8.78 -7.50
N LEU A 17 -6.81 -8.06 -8.33
CA LEU A 17 -6.87 -8.19 -9.78
C LEU A 17 -5.73 -9.06 -10.28
N GLU A 18 -6.06 -10.11 -11.02
CA GLU A 18 -5.08 -11.02 -11.61
C GLU A 18 -5.23 -11.06 -13.14
N ARG A 19 -4.13 -10.86 -13.86
CA ARG A 19 -4.08 -11.07 -15.32
C ARG A 19 -2.94 -12.03 -15.67
N LYS A 20 -3.31 -13.23 -16.12
CA LYS A 20 -2.37 -14.25 -16.61
C LYS A 20 -2.17 -14.08 -18.13
N MET A 21 -0.95 -13.74 -18.51
CA MET A 21 -0.46 -13.72 -19.90
C MET A 21 0.45 -14.92 -20.14
N VAL A 22 0.94 -15.08 -21.37
CA VAL A 22 1.84 -16.20 -21.73
C VAL A 22 3.16 -16.14 -20.95
N THR A 23 3.76 -14.96 -20.83
CA THR A 23 5.10 -14.75 -20.23
C THR A 23 5.06 -13.99 -18.90
N ARG A 24 3.93 -13.35 -18.58
CA ARG A 24 3.79 -12.46 -17.43
C ARG A 24 2.50 -12.74 -16.67
N ARG A 25 2.57 -12.72 -15.35
CA ARG A 25 1.42 -12.80 -14.42
C ARG A 25 1.40 -11.51 -13.60
N TYR A 26 0.41 -10.66 -13.85
CA TYR A 26 0.20 -9.42 -13.11
C TYR A 26 -0.77 -9.68 -11.96
N VAL A 27 -0.41 -9.25 -10.77
CA VAL A 27 -1.27 -9.30 -9.59
C VAL A 27 -1.23 -7.94 -8.92
N LEU A 28 -2.36 -7.26 -8.90
CA LEU A 28 -2.57 -6.02 -8.15
C LEU A 28 -3.46 -6.34 -6.96
N GLU A 29 -2.98 -6.08 -5.76
CA GLU A 29 -3.72 -6.32 -4.52
C GLU A 29 -4.01 -4.99 -3.83
N LEU A 30 -5.26 -4.81 -3.38
CA LEU A 30 -5.69 -3.77 -2.47
C LEU A 30 -6.03 -4.42 -1.12
N ASP A 31 -5.26 -4.08 -0.10
CA ASP A 31 -5.52 -4.38 1.31
C ASP A 31 -6.56 -3.40 1.86
N ARG A 32 -7.77 -3.91 2.13
CA ARG A 32 -8.89 -3.12 2.66
C ARG A 32 -8.74 -2.81 4.15
N GLU A 33 -7.92 -3.55 4.89
CA GLU A 33 -7.63 -3.26 6.31
C GLU A 33 -6.69 -2.04 6.43
N ARG A 34 -5.75 -1.88 5.48
CA ARG A 34 -4.84 -0.71 5.40
C ARG A 34 -5.45 0.49 4.67
N CYS A 35 -6.35 0.26 3.72
CA CYS A 35 -6.99 1.32 2.94
C CYS A 35 -7.89 2.19 3.83
N ILE A 36 -7.72 3.51 3.76
CA ILE A 36 -8.53 4.50 4.50
C ILE A 36 -9.51 5.28 3.61
N GLY A 37 -9.62 4.93 2.33
CA GLY A 37 -10.50 5.63 1.39
C GLY A 37 -10.10 7.09 1.11
N CYS A 38 -8.81 7.44 1.15
CA CYS A 38 -8.33 8.83 0.96
C CYS A 38 -8.51 9.45 -0.45
N GLN A 39 -9.08 8.69 -1.40
CA GLN A 39 -9.33 9.12 -2.79
C GLN A 39 -8.12 9.44 -3.68
N ILE A 40 -6.88 9.32 -3.18
CA ILE A 40 -5.66 9.49 -4.01
C ILE A 40 -5.60 8.45 -5.14
N GLY A 41 -6.00 7.20 -4.88
CA GLY A 41 -6.05 6.13 -5.89
C GLY A 41 -6.94 6.48 -7.09
N PRO A 42 -8.22 6.85 -6.89
CA PRO A 42 -9.07 7.41 -7.94
C PRO A 42 -8.44 8.58 -8.69
N LEU A 43 -7.86 9.55 -7.97
CA LEU A 43 -7.28 10.76 -8.57
C LEU A 43 -6.08 10.48 -9.49
N VAL A 44 -5.22 9.52 -9.14
CA VAL A 44 -4.03 9.19 -9.94
C VAL A 44 -4.32 8.19 -11.08
N CYS A 45 -5.49 7.52 -11.06
CA CYS A 45 -5.78 6.48 -12.03
C CYS A 45 -6.13 7.05 -13.42
N LEU A 46 -5.17 7.04 -14.35
CA LEU A 46 -5.35 7.51 -15.74
C LEU A 46 -6.50 6.83 -16.51
N LYS A 47 -6.92 5.64 -16.08
CA LYS A 47 -8.00 4.88 -16.72
C LYS A 47 -9.31 4.91 -15.95
N GLU A 48 -9.39 5.68 -14.87
CA GLU A 48 -10.58 5.77 -14.00
C GLU A 48 -11.06 4.38 -13.57
N ALA A 49 -10.11 3.47 -13.35
CA ALA A 49 -10.39 2.11 -12.94
C ALA A 49 -10.65 2.04 -11.43
N ILE A 50 -10.12 2.99 -10.65
CA ILE A 50 -10.29 3.01 -9.19
C ILE A 50 -11.41 3.97 -8.84
N THR A 51 -12.34 3.52 -8.00
CA THR A 51 -13.45 4.33 -7.49
C THR A 51 -13.44 4.36 -5.97
N HIS A 52 -13.90 5.47 -5.40
CA HIS A 52 -14.04 5.57 -3.95
C HIS A 52 -15.27 4.78 -3.48
N VAL A 53 -15.10 4.03 -2.39
CA VAL A 53 -16.20 3.39 -1.68
C VAL A 53 -16.44 4.16 -0.40
N GLU A 54 -17.60 4.79 -0.29
CA GLU A 54 -18.00 5.57 0.88
C GLU A 54 -18.08 4.69 2.14
N GLY A 55 -17.76 5.31 3.27
CA GLY A 55 -18.01 4.74 4.58
C GLY A 55 -19.47 4.92 4.98
N GLU A 56 -19.91 4.17 5.99
CA GLU A 56 -21.26 4.28 6.54
C GLU A 56 -21.18 4.55 8.04
N ILE A 57 -21.96 5.52 8.52
CA ILE A 57 -22.09 5.85 9.94
C ILE A 57 -23.49 5.42 10.39
N ALA A 58 -23.56 4.52 11.37
CA ALA A 58 -24.80 4.08 11.98
C ALA A 58 -24.73 4.25 13.51
N GLY A 59 -25.77 4.86 14.10
CA GLY A 59 -25.83 5.08 15.55
C GLY A 59 -24.67 5.93 16.11
N GLY A 60 -24.14 6.88 15.32
CA GLY A 60 -23.01 7.72 15.71
C GLY A 60 -21.65 7.02 15.72
N ARG A 61 -21.57 5.77 15.23
CA ARG A 61 -20.30 5.03 15.07
C ARG A 61 -20.08 4.68 13.60
N LEU A 62 -18.81 4.55 13.21
CA LEU A 62 -18.44 4.07 11.88
C LEU A 62 -18.83 2.60 11.75
N ALA A 63 -19.88 2.33 10.98
CA ALA A 63 -20.42 0.98 10.74
C ALA A 63 -19.66 0.28 9.60
N LYS A 64 -19.31 1.03 8.56
CA LYS A 64 -18.49 0.54 7.44
C LYS A 64 -17.36 1.50 7.15
N ARG A 65 -16.13 0.99 7.06
CA ARG A 65 -14.96 1.81 6.72
C ARG A 65 -15.00 2.21 5.24
N PRO A 66 -14.65 3.47 4.91
CA PRO A 66 -14.45 3.85 3.52
C PRO A 66 -13.26 3.09 2.93
N SER A 67 -13.30 2.86 1.62
CA SER A 67 -12.29 2.08 0.91
C SER A 67 -12.20 2.52 -0.56
N ALA A 68 -11.66 1.65 -1.40
CA ALA A 68 -11.68 1.79 -2.86
C ALA A 68 -12.16 0.50 -3.52
N ASP A 69 -12.66 0.62 -4.74
CA ASP A 69 -12.93 -0.51 -5.64
C ASP A 69 -12.15 -0.34 -6.93
N ILE A 70 -11.85 -1.45 -7.62
CA ILE A 70 -11.06 -1.44 -8.85
C ILE A 70 -11.79 -2.24 -9.94
N ASP A 71 -12.06 -1.58 -11.06
CA ASP A 71 -12.67 -2.17 -12.26
C ASP A 71 -11.63 -3.01 -13.03
N PRO A 72 -11.83 -4.35 -13.14
CA PRO A 72 -10.90 -5.25 -13.82
C PRO A 72 -10.81 -5.03 -15.33
N HIS A 73 -11.83 -4.41 -15.94
CA HIS A 73 -11.90 -4.15 -17.37
C HIS A 73 -11.17 -2.86 -17.77
N LYS A 74 -11.09 -1.89 -16.85
CA LYS A 74 -10.37 -0.62 -17.07
C LYS A 74 -8.91 -0.66 -16.62
N CYS A 75 -8.60 -1.47 -15.59
CA CYS A 75 -7.24 -1.53 -15.04
C CYS A 75 -6.22 -2.05 -16.07
N VAL A 76 -5.12 -1.31 -16.21
CA VAL A 76 -4.00 -1.63 -17.12
C VAL A 76 -2.73 -2.03 -16.38
N PHE A 77 -2.78 -2.21 -15.06
CA PHE A 77 -1.64 -2.62 -14.23
C PHE A 77 -0.41 -1.71 -14.37
N CYS A 78 -0.59 -0.39 -14.50
CA CYS A 78 0.53 0.55 -14.63
C CYS A 78 1.32 0.73 -13.34
N GLY A 79 0.67 0.62 -12.17
CA GLY A 79 1.33 0.76 -10.86
C GLY A 79 1.34 2.18 -10.27
N MET A 80 0.80 3.21 -10.91
CA MET A 80 0.79 4.59 -10.33
C MET A 80 0.07 4.67 -8.98
N CYS A 81 -1.00 3.90 -8.80
CA CYS A 81 -1.74 3.82 -7.55
C CYS A 81 -0.97 3.13 -6.41
N GLU A 82 -0.01 2.24 -6.72
CA GLU A 82 0.92 1.69 -5.73
C GLU A 82 1.85 2.81 -5.24
N VAL A 83 2.49 3.53 -6.16
CA VAL A 83 3.47 4.59 -5.84
C VAL A 83 2.84 5.69 -4.98
N MET A 84 1.62 6.09 -5.29
CA MET A 84 0.95 7.20 -4.59
C MET A 84 0.20 6.78 -3.34
N CYS A 85 0.14 5.49 -2.98
CA CYS A 85 -0.64 5.05 -1.82
C CYS A 85 0.08 5.43 -0.51
N PRO A 86 -0.41 6.40 0.29
CA PRO A 86 0.28 6.82 1.50
C PRO A 86 0.23 5.78 2.64
N LYS A 87 -0.57 4.74 2.48
CA LYS A 87 -0.79 3.67 3.48
C LYS A 87 -0.19 2.34 3.06
N ASN A 88 0.53 2.28 1.93
CA ASN A 88 1.05 1.04 1.35
C ASN A 88 -0.03 -0.06 1.28
N ALA A 89 -1.25 0.34 0.93
CA ALA A 89 -2.42 -0.52 0.87
C ALA A 89 -2.60 -1.17 -0.51
N ILE A 90 -1.90 -0.68 -1.53
CA ILE A 90 -1.93 -1.24 -2.88
C ILE A 90 -0.54 -1.78 -3.19
N THR A 91 -0.45 -3.00 -3.71
CA THR A 91 0.79 -3.62 -4.17
C THR A 91 0.62 -4.16 -5.59
N LEU A 92 1.71 -4.12 -6.37
CA LEU A 92 1.76 -4.70 -7.71
C LEU A 92 2.93 -5.67 -7.80
N THR A 93 2.62 -6.90 -8.19
CA THR A 93 3.65 -7.91 -8.49
C THR A 93 3.51 -8.43 -9.90
N ILE A 94 4.65 -8.70 -10.52
CA ILE A 94 4.76 -9.34 -11.83
C ILE A 94 5.60 -10.59 -11.64
N ASN A 95 5.03 -11.75 -12.01
CA ASN A 95 5.65 -13.06 -11.80
C ASN A 95 6.06 -13.32 -10.35
N GLY A 96 5.29 -12.81 -9.38
CA GLY A 96 5.52 -12.99 -7.94
C GLY A 96 6.62 -12.09 -7.36
N LYS A 97 7.19 -11.17 -8.13
CA LYS A 97 8.15 -10.18 -7.65
C LYS A 97 7.52 -8.79 -7.69
N ARG A 98 7.89 -7.93 -6.74
CA ARG A 98 7.51 -6.51 -6.78
C ARG A 98 8.18 -5.87 -8.01
N GLU A 99 7.36 -5.46 -8.97
CA GLU A 99 7.78 -4.83 -10.22
C GLU A 99 6.70 -3.82 -10.60
N ASN A 100 7.04 -2.54 -10.54
CA ASN A 100 6.13 -1.46 -10.91
C ASN A 100 6.51 -0.92 -12.30
N PRO A 101 5.68 -1.13 -13.34
CA PRO A 101 6.01 -0.74 -14.71
C PRO A 101 6.33 0.75 -14.87
N VAL A 102 5.66 1.64 -14.15
CA VAL A 102 5.92 3.08 -14.31
C VAL A 102 7.22 3.52 -13.66
N LEU A 103 7.71 2.81 -12.64
CA LEU A 103 9.03 3.06 -12.05
C LEU A 103 10.14 2.43 -12.92
N VAL A 104 9.96 1.17 -13.34
CA VAL A 104 10.94 0.44 -14.18
C VAL A 104 11.21 1.16 -15.51
N HIS A 105 10.21 1.85 -16.04
CA HIS A 105 10.31 2.61 -17.29
C HIS A 105 10.46 4.12 -17.07
N GLU A 106 10.70 4.58 -15.85
CA GLU A 106 10.92 6.00 -15.50
C GLU A 106 9.78 6.92 -16.01
N ALA A 107 8.58 6.36 -16.15
CA ALA A 107 7.40 7.06 -16.66
C ALA A 107 6.63 7.80 -15.55
N PHE A 108 7.02 7.60 -14.29
CA PHE A 108 6.46 8.26 -13.13
C PHE A 108 7.58 8.58 -12.12
N PRO A 109 7.51 9.69 -11.38
CA PRO A 109 8.56 10.08 -10.45
C PRO A 109 8.74 9.06 -9.32
N ASP A 110 9.99 8.89 -8.91
CA ASP A 110 10.33 8.17 -7.68
C ASP A 110 9.98 9.03 -6.46
N LEU A 111 9.21 8.45 -5.54
CA LEU A 111 8.94 9.09 -4.27
C LEU A 111 10.10 8.82 -3.32
N ILE A 112 11.04 9.77 -3.24
CA ILE A 112 12.16 9.68 -2.31
C ILE A 112 11.65 9.96 -0.90
N GLN A 113 11.75 8.97 -0.03
CA GLN A 113 11.35 9.09 1.36
C GLN A 113 12.39 8.40 2.23
N SER A 114 12.75 9.02 3.34
CA SER A 114 13.70 8.46 4.30
C SER A 114 13.28 8.78 5.72
N THR A 115 13.58 7.86 6.63
CA THR A 115 13.37 8.03 8.07
C THR A 115 14.68 7.73 8.76
N THR A 116 15.27 8.73 9.41
CA THR A 116 16.53 8.56 10.14
C THR A 116 16.25 8.60 11.63
N PHE A 117 16.69 7.56 12.34
CA PHE A 117 16.65 7.51 13.79
C PHE A 117 17.96 8.05 14.38
N ASP A 118 17.84 8.95 15.36
CA ASP A 118 18.98 9.54 16.07
C ASP A 118 19.01 9.00 17.51
N LYS A 119 19.96 8.09 17.77
CA LYS A 119 20.10 7.42 19.06
C LYS A 119 20.64 8.31 20.18
N GLU A 120 21.38 9.37 19.85
CA GLU A 120 21.98 10.26 20.85
C GLU A 120 20.93 11.17 21.49
N ARG A 121 19.84 11.45 20.75
CA ARG A 121 18.74 12.31 21.20
C ARG A 121 17.55 11.53 21.75
N PHE A 122 17.59 10.19 21.70
CA PHE A 122 16.47 9.34 22.06
C PHE A 122 16.43 9.01 23.56
N ASP A 123 15.24 9.11 24.15
CA ASP A 123 14.97 8.61 25.49
C ASP A 123 14.72 7.09 25.44
N TRP A 124 15.76 6.31 25.73
CA TRP A 124 15.74 4.85 25.68
C TRP A 124 14.71 4.19 26.61
N SER A 125 14.18 4.91 27.60
CA SER A 125 13.06 4.40 28.41
C SER A 125 11.77 4.20 27.60
N ARG A 126 11.69 4.81 26.40
CA ARG A 126 10.53 4.75 25.48
C ARG A 126 10.71 3.76 24.34
N LYS A 127 11.78 2.96 24.34
CA LYS A 127 12.09 2.02 23.25
C LYS A 127 10.89 1.16 22.87
N ASP A 128 10.34 0.44 23.85
CA ASP A 128 9.25 -0.50 23.62
C ASP A 128 7.96 0.23 23.20
N PHE A 129 7.68 1.40 23.80
CA PHE A 129 6.55 2.25 23.40
C PHE A 129 6.62 2.63 21.91
N VAL A 130 7.78 3.04 21.41
CA VAL A 130 7.94 3.45 20.01
C VAL A 130 7.75 2.29 19.04
N ILE A 131 8.27 1.11 19.39
CA ILE A 131 8.09 -0.11 18.60
C ILE A 131 6.61 -0.49 18.57
N ASP A 132 5.97 -0.59 19.74
CA ASP A 132 4.57 -1.03 19.87
C ASP A 132 3.56 -0.01 19.30
N ASN A 133 3.91 1.27 19.27
CA ASN A 133 3.04 2.32 18.74
C ASN A 133 3.09 2.40 17.20
N CYS A 134 4.02 1.69 16.54
CA CYS A 134 4.11 1.69 15.08
C CYS A 134 2.92 0.92 14.46
N PRO A 135 2.00 1.57 13.73
CA PRO A 135 0.79 0.91 13.22
C PRO A 135 1.04 -0.06 12.06
N THR A 136 2.29 -0.16 11.60
CA THR A 136 2.69 -1.00 10.46
C THR A 136 3.87 -1.91 10.80
N ASP A 137 4.24 -2.00 12.09
CA ASP A 137 5.35 -2.83 12.56
C ASP A 137 6.67 -2.56 11.82
N ALA A 138 6.88 -1.31 11.41
CA ALA A 138 8.03 -0.90 10.60
C ALA A 138 9.25 -0.49 11.44
N ILE A 139 9.18 -0.60 12.77
CA ILE A 139 10.26 -0.23 13.68
C ILE A 139 10.69 -1.47 14.43
N SER A 140 11.99 -1.74 14.43
CA SER A 140 12.60 -2.85 15.16
C SER A 140 13.85 -2.39 15.90
N TYR A 141 14.30 -3.21 16.85
CA TYR A 141 15.55 -2.99 17.57
C TYR A 141 16.67 -3.85 16.96
N ASP A 142 17.80 -3.24 16.66
CA ASP A 142 19.02 -3.90 16.20
C ASP A 142 19.98 -4.05 17.39
N GLU A 143 20.14 -5.30 17.84
CA GLU A 143 21.02 -5.65 18.97
C GLU A 143 22.50 -5.47 18.65
N GLU A 144 22.92 -5.61 17.39
CA GLU A 144 24.33 -5.51 16.99
C GLU A 144 24.79 -4.06 16.97
N GLN A 145 23.92 -3.15 16.54
CA GLN A 145 24.22 -1.72 16.40
C GLN A 145 23.74 -0.86 17.58
N ASP A 146 23.03 -1.47 18.53
CA ASP A 146 22.44 -0.80 19.70
C ASP A 146 21.61 0.42 19.27
N THR A 147 20.67 0.19 18.33
CA THR A 147 19.87 1.25 17.69
C THR A 147 18.47 0.75 17.30
N LEU A 148 17.53 1.67 17.14
CA LEU A 148 16.28 1.39 16.43
C LEU A 148 16.51 1.51 14.92
N VAL A 149 15.89 0.60 14.17
CA VAL A 149 15.89 0.57 12.70
C VAL A 149 14.47 0.78 12.21
N VAL A 150 14.33 1.60 11.17
CA VAL A 150 13.05 1.85 10.50
C VAL A 150 13.09 1.20 9.13
N ASP A 151 12.15 0.31 8.85
CA ASP A 151 11.89 -0.22 7.53
C ASP A 151 11.18 0.86 6.69
N ASP A 152 11.94 1.59 5.88
CA ASP A 152 11.43 2.67 5.03
C ASP A 152 10.44 2.19 3.95
N GLU A 153 10.44 0.90 3.59
CA GLU A 153 9.51 0.31 2.62
C GLU A 153 8.11 0.13 3.24
N HIS A 154 8.06 -0.27 4.51
CA HIS A 154 6.79 -0.46 5.24
C HIS A 154 6.35 0.76 6.05
N CYS A 155 7.25 1.73 6.29
CA CYS A 155 6.95 2.96 7.01
C CYS A 155 5.98 3.87 6.23
N ILE A 156 4.78 4.07 6.78
CA ILE A 156 3.77 4.98 6.23
C ILE A 156 3.94 6.44 6.69
N ARG A 157 5.00 6.73 7.44
CA ARG A 157 5.39 8.10 7.87
C ARG A 157 4.28 8.88 8.58
N CYS A 158 3.53 8.17 9.43
CA CYS A 158 2.40 8.71 10.18
C CYS A 158 2.78 9.61 11.37
N ARG A 159 4.07 9.68 11.73
CA ARG A 159 4.63 10.45 12.85
C ARG A 159 4.07 10.09 14.23
N GLN A 160 3.70 8.83 14.42
CA GLN A 160 3.24 8.31 15.72
C GLN A 160 4.41 7.92 16.64
N CYS A 161 5.54 7.54 16.07
CA CYS A 161 6.79 7.23 16.76
C CYS A 161 7.50 8.47 17.31
#